data_AF-A0A2H5RW20-F1
#
_entry.id   AF-A0A2H5RW20-F1
#
_cell.length_a   1.000
_cell.length_b   1.000
_cell.length_c   1.000
_cell.angle_alpha   90.00
_cell.angle_beta   90.00
_cell.angle_gamma   90.00
#
_symmetry.space_group_name_H-M   'P 1'
#
loop_
_entity.id
_entity.type
_entity.pdbx_description
1 polymer ?
#
loop_
_entity_poly.entity_id
_entity_poly.type
_entity_poly.pdbx_seq_one_letter_code
_entity_poly.pdbx_strand_id
1 'polypeptide(L)'
;MSLTEDCIREILEYLSNDKKSLYSCLLTNRLFFRFIVPILWRDPWININLESVNLREQMYWNFIGRTISKCFSQEIKQFPILLKNHKQNYLLQQQPLFDYILYIQVISAGAINNLTKNIFEDNNNEQIEQKINKQFWTFFMKRCLKIKSLDMPNFNLLLYPESKKFFSTISTLKIFSSYPKDLILELSKKIHTLNRIVLCLDNTIENSNDDNNINNLILSQKNLRELKFIHNTRQIFPFNKDSINYLSKSLKILELCSCDYLPIQKISPFINLIELKICFRILYDDENFNINFNQISLPNLEILSLINVREKDLSTFTNLIETTQGSLKILNILLKTRSSTSLSSFSILSYLQTIKMICPNIEVLPIWLISGIPLKEFEDLLKSCKKLRKIIIHAIIPLNKTVAKSILYLLATKSSSNYLNNIHLIGSWNFSNLDQEIFDLWKEKKRKPLELILNNNNIHSNYIIKFLVTNGNRNVYRYKCNTCFRVFCRMEHVNRHIRIHFRHCLHKCWNDCETSILNY
;
A
#
# COMPACT_ATOMS: atom_id res chain seq x y z
N MET A 1 -12.72 34.79 13.46
CA MET A 1 -11.64 34.67 12.45
C MET A 1 -12.12 33.73 11.35
N SER A 2 -12.24 34.23 10.12
CA SER A 2 -12.41 33.38 8.93
C SER A 2 -11.03 32.99 8.39
N LEU A 3 -10.82 31.72 8.06
CA LEU A 3 -9.61 31.28 7.36
C LEU A 3 -9.54 31.94 5.98
N THR A 4 -8.35 32.39 5.56
CA THR A 4 -8.14 32.93 4.21
C THR A 4 -8.20 31.81 3.16
N GLU A 5 -8.41 32.16 1.89
CA GLU A 5 -8.44 31.16 0.81
C GLU A 5 -7.13 30.35 0.74
N ASP A 6 -5.99 30.99 0.99
CA ASP A 6 -4.68 30.34 0.98
C ASP A 6 -4.54 29.32 2.11
N CYS A 7 -4.96 29.67 3.32
CA CYS A 7 -5.00 28.71 4.43
C CYS A 7 -5.92 27.52 4.12
N ILE A 8 -7.10 27.77 3.51
CA ILE A 8 -8.01 26.68 3.11
C ILE A 8 -7.34 25.78 2.08
N ARG A 9 -6.67 26.36 1.08
CA ARG A 9 -5.96 25.61 0.03
C ARG A 9 -4.88 24.72 0.63
N GLU A 10 -4.05 25.24 1.53
CA GLU A 10 -2.99 24.46 2.20
C GLU A 10 -3.56 23.31 3.04
N ILE A 11 -4.64 23.54 3.78
CA ILE A 11 -5.32 22.50 4.56
C ILE A 11 -5.84 21.39 3.63
N LEU A 12 -6.47 21.74 2.51
CA LEU A 12 -6.98 20.77 1.55
C LEU A 12 -5.84 20.01 0.85
N GLU A 13 -4.73 20.69 0.55
CA GLU A 13 -3.54 20.09 -0.03
C GLU A 13 -2.90 19.05 0.92
N TYR A 14 -2.86 19.35 2.22
CA TYR A 14 -2.43 18.43 3.27
C TYR A 14 -3.29 17.15 3.30
N LEU A 15 -4.58 17.28 3.00
CA LEU A 15 -5.53 16.16 2.91
C LEU A 15 -5.48 15.39 1.57
N SER A 16 -4.55 15.70 0.66
CA SER A 16 -4.44 15.08 -0.67
C SER A 16 -4.49 13.54 -0.66
N ASN A 17 -3.91 12.90 0.35
CA ASN A 17 -3.89 11.44 0.50
C ASN A 17 -5.17 10.84 1.14
N ASP A 18 -5.98 11.67 1.80
CA ASP A 18 -7.27 11.32 2.38
C ASP A 18 -8.42 11.72 1.45
N LYS A 19 -8.53 10.96 0.35
CA LYS A 19 -9.59 11.14 -0.66
C LYS A 19 -10.99 11.15 -0.02
N LYS A 20 -11.23 10.43 1.08
CA LYS A 20 -12.55 10.35 1.77
C LYS A 20 -12.92 11.68 2.43
N SER A 21 -11.98 12.26 3.17
CA SER A 21 -12.19 13.57 3.78
C SER A 21 -12.36 14.64 2.70
N LEU A 22 -11.56 14.60 1.62
CA LEU A 22 -11.73 15.50 0.47
C LEU A 22 -13.11 15.40 -0.19
N TYR A 23 -13.65 14.20 -0.40
CA TYR A 23 -15.01 14.04 -0.93
C TYR A 23 -16.07 14.63 0.00
N SER A 24 -15.88 14.52 1.31
CA SER A 24 -16.80 15.13 2.29
C SER A 24 -16.73 16.66 2.23
N CYS A 25 -15.52 17.21 2.11
CA CYS A 25 -15.27 18.64 1.97
C CYS A 25 -15.79 19.22 0.65
N LEU A 26 -15.87 18.43 -0.42
CA LEU A 26 -16.37 18.84 -1.73
C LEU A 26 -17.82 19.33 -1.70
N LEU A 27 -18.62 18.83 -0.75
CA LEU A 27 -20.04 19.15 -0.60
C LEU A 27 -20.30 20.42 0.22
N THR A 28 -19.26 21.08 0.72
CA THR A 28 -19.42 22.22 1.66
C THR A 28 -19.85 23.51 0.96
N ASN A 29 -19.12 23.95 -0.06
CA ASN A 29 -19.45 25.13 -0.87
C ASN A 29 -18.64 25.17 -2.19
N ARG A 30 -18.93 26.16 -3.05
CA ARG A 30 -18.29 26.33 -4.37
C ARG A 30 -16.78 26.57 -4.30
N LEU A 31 -16.28 27.22 -3.24
CA LEU A 31 -14.85 27.52 -3.07
C LEU A 31 -14.07 26.23 -2.79
N PHE A 32 -14.55 25.41 -1.85
CA PHE A 32 -13.97 24.10 -1.56
C PHE A 32 -14.03 23.20 -2.78
N PHE A 33 -15.16 23.16 -3.48
CA PHE A 33 -15.32 22.43 -4.73
C PHE A 33 -14.23 22.80 -5.76
N ARG A 34 -13.98 24.11 -5.97
CA ARG A 34 -12.96 24.64 -6.89
C ARG A 34 -11.53 24.21 -6.52
N PHE A 35 -11.21 24.09 -5.23
CA PHE A 35 -9.87 23.70 -4.77
C PHE A 35 -9.67 22.19 -4.71
N ILE A 36 -10.71 21.43 -4.38
CA ILE A 36 -10.62 19.98 -4.20
C ILE A 36 -10.61 19.23 -5.53
N VAL A 37 -11.37 19.70 -6.53
CA VAL A 37 -11.42 19.04 -7.85
C VAL A 37 -10.02 18.87 -8.45
N PRO A 38 -9.16 19.91 -8.53
CA PRO A 38 -7.79 19.76 -9.00
C PRO A 38 -6.91 18.82 -8.17
N ILE A 39 -7.20 18.63 -6.88
CA ILE A 39 -6.45 17.72 -5.99
C ILE A 39 -6.86 16.27 -6.25
N LEU A 40 -8.17 15.99 -6.26
CA LEU A 40 -8.71 14.65 -6.51
C LEU A 40 -8.35 14.14 -7.91
N TRP A 41 -8.33 15.02 -8.91
CA TRP A 41 -8.05 14.67 -10.31
C TRP A 41 -6.57 14.53 -10.67
N ARG A 42 -5.65 14.67 -9.71
CA ARG A 42 -4.23 14.34 -9.95
C ARG A 42 -4.01 12.85 -10.21
N ASP A 43 -4.80 12.03 -9.53
CA ASP A 43 -4.84 10.59 -9.68
C ASP A 43 -6.30 10.12 -9.57
N PRO A 44 -7.08 10.24 -10.67
CA PRO A 44 -8.49 9.90 -10.71
C PRO A 44 -8.70 8.41 -11.01
N TRP A 45 -7.71 7.55 -10.75
CA TRP A 45 -7.81 6.12 -10.96
C TRP A 45 -8.10 5.43 -9.63
N ILE A 46 -8.84 4.30 -9.64
CA ILE A 46 -8.93 3.45 -8.46
C ILE A 46 -7.80 2.42 -8.52
N ASN A 47 -7.12 2.25 -7.38
CA ASN A 47 -6.25 1.11 -7.14
C ASN A 47 -7.11 -0.05 -6.60
N ILE A 48 -7.44 -1.03 -7.44
CA ILE A 48 -8.42 -2.09 -7.14
C ILE A 48 -7.71 -3.42 -6.92
N ASN A 49 -8.02 -4.08 -5.80
CA ASN A 49 -7.66 -5.48 -5.53
C ASN A 49 -8.49 -6.40 -6.43
N LEU A 50 -7.81 -7.27 -7.19
CA LEU A 50 -8.35 -8.10 -8.28
C LEU A 50 -9.14 -9.34 -7.82
N GLU A 51 -9.93 -9.26 -6.76
CA GLU A 51 -10.71 -10.44 -6.31
C GLU A 51 -12.06 -10.60 -7.03
N SER A 52 -12.53 -9.61 -7.80
CA SER A 52 -13.63 -9.74 -8.77
C SER A 52 -13.97 -8.40 -9.39
N VAL A 53 -14.37 -8.38 -10.68
CA VAL A 53 -15.00 -7.20 -11.31
C VAL A 53 -16.29 -6.91 -10.54
N ASN A 54 -16.21 -6.01 -9.59
CA ASN A 54 -17.37 -5.62 -8.79
C ASN A 54 -18.18 -4.63 -9.64
N LEU A 55 -19.52 -4.72 -9.66
CA LEU A 55 -20.39 -3.74 -10.33
C LEU A 55 -20.01 -2.28 -10.00
N ARG A 56 -19.48 -2.05 -8.79
CA ARG A 56 -18.95 -0.76 -8.33
C ARG A 56 -17.77 -0.25 -9.16
N GLU A 57 -16.86 -1.12 -9.58
CA GLU A 57 -15.74 -0.78 -10.46
C GLU A 57 -16.23 -0.36 -11.84
N GLN A 58 -17.14 -1.13 -12.42
CA GLN A 58 -17.71 -0.81 -13.72
C GLN A 58 -18.45 0.54 -13.68
N MET A 59 -19.22 0.79 -12.62
CA MET A 59 -19.85 2.09 -12.39
C MET A 59 -18.81 3.20 -12.33
N TYR A 60 -17.70 3.00 -11.61
CA TYR A 60 -16.65 4.00 -11.51
C TYR A 60 -16.02 4.34 -12.87
N TRP A 61 -15.56 3.33 -13.61
CA TRP A 61 -14.96 3.55 -14.93
C TRP A 61 -15.94 4.18 -15.90
N ASN A 62 -17.23 3.84 -15.82
CA ASN A 62 -18.27 4.52 -16.58
C ASN A 62 -18.35 6.01 -16.22
N PHE A 63 -18.37 6.39 -14.94
CA PHE A 63 -18.43 7.80 -14.53
C PHE A 63 -17.19 8.59 -14.96
N ILE A 64 -16.00 8.02 -14.75
CA ILE A 64 -14.75 8.66 -15.19
C ILE A 64 -14.71 8.75 -16.72
N GLY A 65 -15.05 7.67 -17.42
CA GLY A 65 -15.10 7.61 -18.88
C GLY A 65 -16.01 8.68 -19.47
N ARG A 66 -17.23 8.83 -18.94
CA ARG A 66 -18.16 9.90 -19.34
C ARG A 66 -17.57 11.30 -19.17
N THR A 67 -16.88 11.53 -18.06
CA THR A 67 -16.27 12.84 -17.76
C THR A 67 -15.12 13.12 -18.72
N ILE A 68 -14.27 12.13 -18.97
CA ILE A 68 -13.14 12.22 -19.91
C ILE A 68 -13.63 12.38 -21.35
N SER A 69 -14.68 11.66 -21.78
CA SER A 69 -15.29 11.84 -23.11
C SER A 69 -15.78 13.27 -23.35
N LYS A 70 -16.35 13.93 -22.33
CA LYS A 70 -16.75 15.34 -22.43
C LYS A 70 -15.53 16.25 -22.60
N CYS A 71 -14.45 15.98 -21.85
CA CYS A 71 -13.21 16.77 -21.94
C CYS A 71 -12.54 16.63 -23.31
N PHE A 72 -12.51 15.41 -23.87
CA PHE A 72 -11.96 15.13 -25.20
C PHE A 72 -12.98 15.20 -26.34
N SER A 73 -14.10 15.91 -26.14
CA SER A 73 -15.21 15.90 -27.11
C SER A 73 -14.81 16.41 -28.49
N GLN A 74 -13.92 17.40 -28.57
CA GLN A 74 -13.42 17.93 -29.83
C GLN A 74 -12.49 16.93 -30.52
N GLU A 75 -11.57 16.35 -29.77
CA GLU A 75 -10.61 15.38 -30.26
C GLU A 75 -11.32 14.13 -30.76
N ILE A 76 -12.25 13.55 -29.99
CA ILE A 76 -13.00 12.34 -30.39
C ILE A 76 -13.77 12.58 -31.70
N LYS A 77 -14.41 13.75 -31.87
CA LYS A 77 -15.16 14.09 -33.10
C LYS A 77 -14.28 14.19 -34.34
N GLN A 78 -13.00 14.52 -34.20
CA GLN A 78 -12.06 14.62 -35.32
C GLN A 78 -11.59 13.25 -35.83
N PHE A 79 -11.81 12.15 -35.08
CA PHE A 79 -11.39 10.81 -35.48
C PHE A 79 -12.61 9.92 -35.75
N PRO A 80 -12.96 9.66 -37.03
CA PRO A 80 -14.16 8.90 -37.39
C PRO A 80 -14.25 7.51 -36.74
N ILE A 81 -13.11 6.82 -36.58
CA ILE A 81 -13.03 5.52 -35.90
C ILE A 81 -13.46 5.63 -34.43
N LEU A 82 -13.09 6.70 -33.73
CA LEU A 82 -13.49 6.88 -32.33
C LEU A 82 -14.98 7.21 -32.24
N LEU A 83 -15.46 8.11 -33.09
CA LEU A 83 -16.87 8.51 -33.11
C LEU A 83 -17.80 7.33 -33.43
N LYS A 84 -17.44 6.49 -34.41
CA LYS A 84 -18.23 5.31 -34.79
C LYS A 84 -18.37 4.31 -33.65
N ASN A 85 -17.31 4.12 -32.87
CA ASN A 85 -17.25 3.10 -31.83
C ASN A 85 -17.61 3.63 -30.43
N HIS A 86 -18.00 4.90 -30.25
CA HIS A 86 -18.18 5.45 -28.91
C HIS A 86 -19.58 5.17 -28.35
N LYS A 87 -19.65 4.47 -27.20
CA LYS A 87 -20.88 3.90 -26.62
C LYS A 87 -21.98 4.92 -26.34
N GLN A 88 -21.61 6.18 -26.09
CA GLN A 88 -22.52 7.24 -25.62
C GLN A 88 -22.29 8.57 -26.35
N ASN A 89 -22.33 8.57 -27.68
CA ASN A 89 -22.02 9.73 -28.54
C ASN A 89 -22.75 11.03 -28.18
N TYR A 90 -23.98 10.95 -27.66
CA TYR A 90 -24.73 12.11 -27.19
C TYR A 90 -23.98 12.93 -26.12
N LEU A 91 -23.09 12.31 -25.34
CA LEU A 91 -22.30 13.00 -24.33
C LEU A 91 -21.26 13.96 -24.91
N LEU A 92 -20.84 13.76 -26.16
CA LEU A 92 -19.83 14.59 -26.82
C LEU A 92 -20.37 16.00 -27.16
N GLN A 93 -21.67 16.26 -26.97
CA GLN A 93 -22.28 17.59 -27.08
C GLN A 93 -22.25 18.35 -25.75
N GLN A 94 -21.98 17.68 -24.63
CA GLN A 94 -22.00 18.28 -23.30
C GLN A 94 -20.62 18.82 -22.93
N GLN A 95 -20.58 20.01 -22.31
CA GLN A 95 -19.34 20.58 -21.79
C GLN A 95 -19.08 20.10 -20.36
N PRO A 96 -17.82 19.76 -20.02
CA PRO A 96 -17.45 19.47 -18.65
C PRO A 96 -17.38 20.77 -17.83
N LEU A 97 -17.65 20.69 -16.52
CA LEU A 97 -17.56 21.85 -15.61
C LEU A 97 -16.13 22.37 -15.46
N PHE A 98 -15.15 21.48 -15.54
CA PHE A 98 -13.73 21.80 -15.57
C PHE A 98 -13.06 21.03 -16.70
N ASP A 99 -11.90 21.52 -17.12
CA ASP A 99 -10.98 20.71 -17.90
C ASP A 99 -10.20 19.77 -16.99
N TYR A 100 -10.87 18.69 -16.58
CA TYR A 100 -10.35 17.73 -15.61
C TYR A 100 -9.03 17.08 -16.05
N ILE A 101 -8.79 16.99 -17.36
CA ILE A 101 -7.59 16.39 -17.96
C ILE A 101 -6.33 17.16 -17.57
N LEU A 102 -6.42 18.50 -17.46
CA LEU A 102 -5.27 19.35 -17.10
C LEU A 102 -4.75 19.11 -15.68
N TYR A 103 -5.55 18.48 -14.82
CA TYR A 103 -5.17 18.21 -13.43
C TYR A 103 -4.47 16.87 -13.26
N ILE A 104 -4.53 15.97 -14.25
CA ILE A 104 -3.97 14.62 -14.18
C ILE A 104 -2.45 14.67 -14.07
N GLN A 105 -1.92 14.00 -13.05
CA GLN A 105 -0.48 13.87 -12.77
C GLN A 105 0.01 12.42 -12.82
N VAL A 106 -0.90 11.46 -12.78
CA VAL A 106 -0.62 10.02 -12.86
C VAL A 106 -1.33 9.47 -14.08
N ILE A 107 -0.65 8.73 -14.94
CA ILE A 107 -1.27 8.00 -16.07
C ILE A 107 -0.70 6.59 -16.10
N SER A 108 -1.57 5.59 -16.30
CA SER A 108 -1.14 4.20 -16.47
C SER A 108 -1.77 3.52 -17.67
N ALA A 109 -1.03 2.61 -18.28
CA ALA A 109 -1.54 1.75 -19.35
C ALA A 109 -2.82 1.01 -18.95
N GLY A 110 -2.89 0.48 -17.73
CA GLY A 110 -4.12 -0.13 -17.21
C GLY A 110 -5.30 0.83 -17.17
N ALA A 111 -5.11 2.06 -16.69
CA ALA A 111 -6.18 3.06 -16.65
C ALA A 111 -6.66 3.46 -18.05
N ILE A 112 -5.73 3.72 -18.98
CA ILE A 112 -6.08 4.05 -20.36
C ILE A 112 -6.83 2.90 -21.03
N ASN A 113 -6.39 1.65 -20.84
CA ASN A 113 -7.06 0.46 -21.38
C ASN A 113 -8.48 0.31 -20.80
N ASN A 114 -8.66 0.49 -19.50
CA ASN A 114 -9.96 0.43 -18.87
C ASN A 114 -10.88 1.56 -19.35
N LEU A 115 -10.36 2.78 -19.52
CA LEU A 115 -11.12 3.88 -20.09
C LEU A 115 -11.55 3.58 -21.52
N THR A 116 -10.65 3.08 -22.38
CA THR A 116 -11.00 2.77 -23.76
C THR A 116 -12.10 1.72 -23.83
N LYS A 117 -12.03 0.67 -23.01
CA LYS A 117 -13.07 -0.37 -22.92
C LYS A 117 -14.43 0.15 -22.41
N ASN A 118 -14.43 1.18 -21.55
CA ASN A 118 -15.67 1.75 -21.02
C ASN A 118 -16.27 2.84 -21.93
N ILE A 119 -15.43 3.55 -22.70
CA ILE A 119 -15.86 4.62 -23.60
C ILE A 119 -16.27 4.08 -24.97
N PHE A 120 -15.56 3.08 -25.49
CA PHE A 120 -15.74 2.55 -26.84
C PHE A 120 -16.28 1.11 -26.81
N GLU A 121 -17.12 0.77 -27.78
CA GLU A 121 -17.66 -0.57 -28.00
C GLU A 121 -16.55 -1.60 -28.13
N ASP A 122 -16.79 -2.76 -27.50
CA ASP A 122 -15.88 -3.90 -27.63
C ASP A 122 -15.92 -4.35 -29.09
N ASN A 123 -14.77 -4.21 -29.75
CA ASN A 123 -14.58 -4.70 -31.10
C ASN A 123 -13.90 -6.06 -30.99
N ASN A 124 -14.46 -7.10 -31.62
CA ASN A 124 -13.80 -8.41 -31.75
C ASN A 124 -12.51 -8.35 -32.60
N ASN A 125 -12.04 -7.16 -32.98
CA ASN A 125 -10.85 -6.92 -33.77
C ASN A 125 -9.81 -6.17 -32.92
N GLU A 126 -8.79 -6.90 -32.47
CA GLU A 126 -7.68 -6.39 -31.67
C GLU A 126 -6.94 -5.21 -32.34
N GLN A 127 -6.85 -5.20 -33.67
CA GLN A 127 -6.16 -4.11 -34.38
C GLN A 127 -6.92 -2.77 -34.23
N ILE A 128 -8.25 -2.81 -34.18
CA ILE A 128 -9.06 -1.61 -33.96
C ILE A 128 -8.90 -1.13 -32.53
N GLU A 129 -8.96 -2.04 -31.55
CA GLU A 129 -8.74 -1.71 -30.13
C GLU A 129 -7.37 -1.06 -29.93
N GLN A 130 -6.32 -1.62 -30.54
CA GLN A 130 -4.97 -1.04 -30.48
C GLN A 130 -4.90 0.36 -31.12
N LYS A 131 -5.57 0.58 -32.26
CA LYS A 131 -5.62 1.91 -32.90
C LYS A 131 -6.33 2.93 -32.02
N ILE A 132 -7.49 2.56 -31.45
CA ILE A 132 -8.25 3.39 -30.50
C ILE A 132 -7.36 3.74 -29.30
N ASN A 133 -6.69 2.74 -28.73
CA ASN A 133 -5.83 2.91 -27.56
C ASN A 133 -4.66 3.85 -27.84
N LYS A 134 -3.91 3.61 -28.92
CA LYS A 134 -2.81 4.49 -29.37
C LYS A 134 -3.29 5.92 -29.58
N GLN A 135 -4.45 6.10 -30.22
CA GLN A 135 -5.01 7.44 -30.45
C GLN A 135 -5.35 8.14 -29.12
N PHE A 136 -5.95 7.41 -28.19
CA PHE A 136 -6.32 7.96 -26.88
C PHE A 136 -5.07 8.41 -26.09
N TRP A 137 -3.98 7.64 -26.13
CA TRP A 137 -2.69 8.06 -25.58
C TRP A 137 -2.19 9.39 -26.15
N THR A 138 -2.37 9.66 -27.44
CA THR A 138 -1.96 10.96 -28.02
C THR A 138 -2.75 12.13 -27.44
N PHE A 139 -4.04 11.94 -27.11
CA PHE A 139 -4.85 13.00 -26.48
C PHE A 139 -4.32 13.36 -25.10
N PHE A 140 -3.99 12.35 -24.29
CA PHE A 140 -3.36 12.57 -22.99
C PHE A 140 -1.99 13.22 -23.14
N MET A 141 -1.17 12.79 -24.11
CA MET A 141 0.14 13.42 -24.34
C MET A 141 0.05 14.89 -24.68
N LYS A 142 -0.96 15.27 -25.48
CA LYS A 142 -1.17 16.65 -25.90
C LYS A 142 -1.64 17.55 -24.77
N ARG A 143 -2.44 17.04 -23.82
CA ARG A 143 -3.14 17.88 -22.81
C ARG A 143 -2.59 17.74 -21.38
N CYS A 144 -2.04 16.59 -21.02
CA CYS A 144 -1.51 16.36 -19.68
C CYS A 144 -0.04 16.80 -19.59
N LEU A 145 0.19 18.09 -19.34
CA LEU A 145 1.54 18.67 -19.31
C LEU A 145 2.18 18.69 -17.91
N LYS A 146 1.47 18.23 -16.87
CA LYS A 146 1.95 18.22 -15.46
C LYS A 146 2.12 16.81 -14.91
N ILE A 147 2.39 15.84 -15.77
CA ILE A 147 2.52 14.44 -15.36
C ILE A 147 3.77 14.27 -14.54
N LYS A 148 3.61 13.57 -13.42
CA LYS A 148 4.68 13.17 -12.52
C LYS A 148 4.94 11.67 -12.58
N SER A 149 3.90 10.86 -12.80
CA SER A 149 3.99 9.40 -12.81
C SER A 149 3.39 8.81 -14.09
N LEU A 150 4.17 7.98 -14.76
CA LEU A 150 3.76 7.28 -15.97
C LEU A 150 4.01 5.78 -15.82
N ASP A 151 2.98 4.97 -16.02
CA ASP A 151 3.10 3.55 -16.33
C ASP A 151 2.97 3.37 -17.84
N MET A 152 4.12 3.10 -18.44
CA MET A 152 4.36 3.13 -19.86
C MET A 152 3.55 2.03 -20.56
N PRO A 153 2.91 2.27 -21.71
CA PRO A 153 2.29 1.20 -22.48
C PRO A 153 3.35 0.35 -23.20
N ASN A 154 2.97 -0.85 -23.65
CA ASN A 154 3.84 -1.74 -24.43
C ASN A 154 3.99 -1.29 -25.90
N PHE A 155 4.28 0.00 -26.12
CA PHE A 155 4.67 0.58 -27.41
C PHE A 155 5.39 1.91 -27.19
N ASN A 156 6.15 2.34 -28.19
CA ASN A 156 7.02 3.50 -28.06
C ASN A 156 6.27 4.83 -28.18
N LEU A 157 5.98 5.49 -27.06
CA LEU A 157 5.41 6.85 -27.05
C LEU A 157 6.41 7.92 -27.52
N LEU A 158 7.72 7.64 -27.58
CA LEU A 158 8.74 8.60 -28.01
C LEU A 158 8.69 8.88 -29.53
N LEU A 159 7.91 8.11 -30.27
CA LEU A 159 7.67 8.29 -31.70
C LEU A 159 6.70 9.46 -31.99
N TYR A 160 5.94 9.91 -30.99
CA TYR A 160 4.95 10.97 -31.19
C TYR A 160 5.58 12.37 -31.00
N PRO A 161 5.18 13.38 -31.80
CA PRO A 161 5.71 14.74 -31.71
C PRO A 161 5.58 15.38 -30.32
N GLU A 162 4.48 15.08 -29.60
CA GLU A 162 4.17 15.63 -28.29
C GLU A 162 5.04 15.05 -27.16
N SER A 163 5.74 13.95 -27.42
CA SER A 163 6.48 13.18 -26.42
C SER A 163 7.49 14.02 -25.65
N LYS A 164 8.26 14.90 -26.33
CA LYS A 164 9.32 15.68 -25.68
C LYS A 164 8.82 16.50 -24.49
N LYS A 165 7.68 17.20 -24.66
CA LYS A 165 7.07 17.98 -23.57
C LYS A 165 6.49 17.04 -22.50
N PHE A 166 5.80 15.98 -22.93
CA PHE A 166 5.18 14.99 -22.04
C PHE A 166 6.17 14.32 -21.08
N PHE A 167 7.34 13.93 -21.57
CA PHE A 167 8.37 13.25 -20.76
C PHE A 167 9.20 14.21 -19.90
N SER A 168 9.22 15.50 -20.20
CA SER A 168 10.08 16.48 -19.51
C SER A 168 9.73 16.72 -18.04
N THR A 169 8.50 16.40 -17.61
CA THR A 169 8.03 16.62 -16.23
C THR A 169 7.99 15.36 -15.38
N ILE A 170 8.25 14.19 -15.96
CA ILE A 170 8.04 12.91 -15.29
C ILE A 170 9.14 12.66 -14.27
N SER A 171 8.75 12.32 -13.05
CA SER A 171 9.64 11.92 -11.96
C SER A 171 9.57 10.43 -11.64
N THR A 172 8.48 9.77 -12.02
CA THR A 172 8.22 8.36 -11.75
C THR A 172 7.88 7.64 -13.05
N LEU A 173 8.63 6.57 -13.36
CA LEU A 173 8.39 5.74 -14.54
C LEU A 173 8.21 4.28 -14.12
N LYS A 174 7.12 3.67 -14.57
CA LYS A 174 6.88 2.23 -14.48
C LYS A 174 7.02 1.59 -15.86
N ILE A 175 7.83 0.54 -15.94
CA ILE A 175 8.07 -0.24 -17.16
C ILE A 175 8.11 -1.73 -16.83
N PHE A 176 7.96 -2.56 -17.86
CA PHE A 176 8.11 -4.01 -17.77
C PHE A 176 9.44 -4.43 -18.41
N SER A 177 10.09 -5.44 -17.84
CA SER A 177 11.33 -6.01 -18.42
C SER A 177 11.09 -6.75 -19.73
N SER A 178 9.84 -7.14 -19.99
CA SER A 178 9.39 -7.77 -21.24
C SER A 178 9.24 -6.78 -22.40
N TYR A 179 9.39 -5.47 -22.15
CA TYR A 179 9.30 -4.47 -23.22
C TYR A 179 10.46 -4.57 -24.21
N PRO A 180 10.26 -4.16 -25.48
CA PRO A 180 11.31 -4.20 -26.49
C PRO A 180 12.59 -3.49 -26.03
N LYS A 181 13.74 -4.12 -26.25
CA LYS A 181 15.05 -3.61 -25.80
C LYS A 181 15.31 -2.19 -26.32
N ASP A 182 14.99 -1.91 -27.58
CA ASP A 182 15.17 -0.61 -28.20
C ASP A 182 14.32 0.49 -27.54
N LEU A 183 13.13 0.15 -27.06
CA LEU A 183 12.27 1.09 -26.33
C LEU A 183 12.96 1.54 -25.03
N ILE A 184 13.50 0.59 -24.25
CA ILE A 184 14.20 0.90 -22.99
C ILE A 184 15.46 1.72 -23.27
N LEU A 185 16.18 1.41 -24.36
CA LEU A 185 17.36 2.17 -24.78
C LEU A 185 17.00 3.60 -25.21
N GLU A 186 15.90 3.82 -25.92
CA GLU A 186 15.46 5.18 -26.25
C GLU A 186 15.03 5.97 -25.02
N LEU A 187 14.34 5.32 -24.07
CA LEU A 187 13.95 5.94 -22.80
C LEU A 187 15.19 6.40 -22.02
N SER A 188 16.25 5.58 -21.96
CA SER A 188 17.49 5.95 -21.26
C SER A 188 18.19 7.16 -21.86
N LYS A 189 18.09 7.35 -23.19
CA LYS A 189 18.69 8.48 -23.93
C LYS A 189 17.88 9.76 -23.85
N LYS A 190 16.56 9.69 -23.66
CA LYS A 190 15.67 10.88 -23.71
C LYS A 190 15.18 11.34 -22.35
N ILE A 191 15.18 10.48 -21.33
CA ILE A 191 14.64 10.77 -20.00
C ILE A 191 15.76 10.77 -18.96
N HIS A 192 15.92 11.88 -18.26
CA HIS A 192 16.98 12.08 -17.24
C HIS A 192 16.46 12.68 -15.91
N THR A 193 15.14 12.81 -15.78
CA THR A 193 14.44 13.51 -14.69
C THR A 193 13.95 12.58 -13.59
N LEU A 194 14.12 11.26 -13.73
CA LEU A 194 13.47 10.30 -12.85
C LEU A 194 14.08 10.31 -11.44
N ASN A 195 13.19 10.39 -10.45
CA ASN A 195 13.48 10.17 -9.03
C ASN A 195 13.09 8.75 -8.59
N ARG A 196 12.09 8.15 -9.27
CA ARG A 196 11.58 6.81 -8.97
C ARG A 196 11.44 5.97 -10.23
N ILE A 197 11.90 4.73 -10.20
CA ILE A 197 11.63 3.74 -11.25
C ILE A 197 10.93 2.53 -10.63
N VAL A 198 9.85 2.09 -11.28
CA VAL A 198 9.15 0.84 -10.96
C VAL A 198 9.40 -0.16 -12.09
N LEU A 199 10.06 -1.27 -11.78
CA LEU A 199 10.40 -2.33 -12.73
C LEU A 199 9.53 -3.56 -12.46
N CYS A 200 8.66 -3.89 -13.41
CA CYS A 200 7.91 -5.14 -13.40
C CYS A 200 8.74 -6.20 -14.11
N LEU A 201 9.11 -7.26 -13.40
CA LEU A 201 10.02 -8.28 -13.87
C LEU A 201 9.27 -9.55 -14.24
N ASP A 202 9.42 -9.96 -15.50
CA ASP A 202 8.83 -11.17 -16.09
C ASP A 202 9.91 -12.22 -16.45
N ASN A 203 9.49 -13.46 -16.73
CA ASN A 203 10.35 -14.62 -17.02
C ASN A 203 11.25 -14.50 -18.27
N THR A 204 11.11 -13.46 -19.08
CA THR A 204 11.78 -13.36 -20.39
C THR A 204 13.23 -12.86 -20.32
N ILE A 205 13.76 -12.56 -19.13
CA ILE A 205 15.18 -12.22 -18.97
C ILE A 205 15.99 -13.53 -18.93
N GLU A 206 16.01 -14.27 -20.03
CA GLU A 206 16.99 -15.34 -20.21
C GLU A 206 18.34 -14.72 -20.58
N ASN A 207 19.27 -14.74 -19.63
CA ASN A 207 20.72 -14.94 -19.78
C ASN A 207 21.49 -14.26 -20.94
N SER A 208 21.08 -13.10 -21.46
CA SER A 208 21.99 -12.27 -22.25
C SER A 208 22.76 -11.34 -21.30
N ASN A 209 23.96 -11.75 -20.91
CA ASN A 209 24.88 -10.95 -20.08
C ASN A 209 25.23 -9.57 -20.67
N ASP A 210 24.89 -9.31 -21.94
CA ASP A 210 25.30 -8.11 -22.67
C ASP A 210 24.22 -7.04 -22.86
N ASP A 211 22.93 -7.32 -22.65
CA ASP A 211 21.85 -6.37 -22.97
C ASP A 211 21.31 -5.64 -21.75
N ASN A 212 22.15 -4.77 -21.17
CA ASN A 212 21.82 -4.12 -19.91
C ASN A 212 21.09 -2.77 -20.03
N ASN A 213 20.08 -2.68 -20.90
CA ASN A 213 19.34 -1.43 -21.15
C ASN A 213 18.66 -0.84 -19.91
N ILE A 214 18.25 -1.67 -18.96
CA ILE A 214 17.74 -1.22 -17.65
C ILE A 214 18.82 -0.47 -16.87
N ASN A 215 20.06 -0.94 -16.92
CA ASN A 215 21.18 -0.28 -16.24
C ASN A 215 21.53 1.03 -16.94
N ASN A 216 21.47 1.07 -18.28
CA ASN A 216 21.61 2.33 -19.02
C ASN A 216 20.54 3.35 -18.60
N LEU A 217 19.29 2.92 -18.43
CA LEU A 217 18.21 3.78 -17.93
C LEU A 217 18.51 4.29 -16.52
N ILE A 218 19.01 3.46 -15.62
CA ILE A 218 19.36 3.85 -14.25
C ILE A 218 20.50 4.86 -14.23
N LEU A 219 21.60 4.54 -14.94
CA LEU A 219 22.82 5.35 -14.97
C LEU A 219 22.61 6.70 -15.66
N SER A 220 21.63 6.81 -16.56
CA SER A 220 21.33 8.08 -17.23
C SER A 220 20.53 9.06 -16.39
N GLN A 221 20.03 8.65 -15.21
CA GLN A 221 19.28 9.54 -14.33
C GLN A 221 20.20 10.39 -13.46
N LYS A 222 19.77 11.61 -13.14
CA LYS A 222 20.56 12.53 -12.29
C LYS A 222 20.18 12.50 -10.80
N ASN A 223 18.93 12.14 -10.50
CA ASN A 223 18.34 12.29 -9.17
C ASN A 223 17.59 11.04 -8.70
N LEU A 224 17.96 9.85 -9.19
CA LEU A 224 17.26 8.61 -8.86
C LEU A 224 17.50 8.23 -7.39
N ARG A 225 16.44 8.21 -6.58
CA ARG A 225 16.48 7.88 -5.15
C ARG A 225 15.59 6.71 -4.76
N GLU A 226 14.67 6.30 -5.63
CA GLU A 226 13.68 5.28 -5.32
C GLU A 226 13.62 4.20 -6.40
N LEU A 227 13.67 2.94 -5.98
CA LEU A 227 13.45 1.79 -6.86
C LEU A 227 12.40 0.88 -6.28
N LYS A 228 11.49 0.44 -7.15
CA LYS A 228 10.51 -0.60 -6.84
C LYS A 228 10.63 -1.73 -7.84
N PHE A 229 10.77 -2.95 -7.34
CA PHE A 229 10.72 -4.17 -8.13
C PHE A 229 9.42 -4.91 -7.86
N ILE A 230 8.75 -5.33 -8.92
CA ILE A 230 7.57 -6.19 -8.85
C ILE A 230 7.91 -7.48 -9.57
N HIS A 231 8.12 -8.56 -8.82
CA HIS A 231 8.50 -9.85 -9.36
C HIS A 231 7.28 -10.70 -9.69
N ASN A 232 7.02 -10.91 -10.97
CA ASN A 232 5.90 -11.75 -11.41
C ASN A 232 6.27 -13.23 -11.33
N THR A 233 7.56 -13.54 -11.48
CA THR A 233 8.08 -14.91 -11.56
C THR A 233 9.46 -15.01 -10.90
N ARG A 234 10.41 -15.81 -11.44
CA ARG A 234 11.77 -15.99 -10.91
C ARG A 234 12.46 -14.65 -10.72
N GLN A 235 13.15 -14.50 -9.60
CA GLN A 235 13.82 -13.25 -9.26
C GLN A 235 15.14 -13.10 -9.99
N ILE A 236 15.23 -12.07 -10.83
CA ILE A 236 16.47 -11.60 -11.43
C ILE A 236 16.64 -10.13 -11.03
N PHE A 237 17.77 -9.82 -10.39
CA PHE A 237 18.14 -8.45 -10.10
C PHE A 237 19.06 -7.97 -11.21
N PRO A 238 18.60 -7.08 -12.11
CA PRO A 238 19.32 -6.78 -13.34
C PRO A 238 20.58 -5.92 -13.14
N PHE A 239 20.98 -5.60 -11.91
CA PHE A 239 22.09 -4.68 -11.68
C PHE A 239 23.46 -5.29 -12.01
N ASN A 240 24.26 -4.53 -12.76
CA ASN A 240 25.69 -4.71 -12.87
C ASN A 240 26.42 -3.89 -11.78
N LYS A 241 27.76 -4.01 -11.77
CA LYS A 241 28.64 -3.33 -10.81
C LYS A 241 28.49 -1.80 -10.86
N ASP A 242 28.34 -1.21 -12.04
CA ASP A 242 28.27 0.24 -12.21
C ASP A 242 26.97 0.81 -11.65
N SER A 243 25.83 0.16 -11.93
CA SER A 243 24.55 0.57 -11.34
C SER A 243 24.53 0.40 -9.84
N ILE A 244 25.15 -0.66 -9.30
CA ILE A 244 25.30 -0.82 -7.85
C ILE A 244 26.11 0.35 -7.26
N ASN A 245 27.22 0.72 -7.89
CA ASN A 245 28.08 1.83 -7.44
C ASN A 245 27.39 3.20 -7.53
N TYR A 246 26.54 3.40 -8.54
CA TYR A 246 25.73 4.61 -8.66
C TYR A 246 24.64 4.64 -7.58
N LEU A 247 23.86 3.57 -7.46
CA LEU A 247 22.75 3.46 -6.53
C LEU A 247 23.18 3.44 -5.07
N SER A 248 24.36 2.92 -4.72
CA SER A 248 24.88 2.97 -3.35
C SER A 248 25.05 4.39 -2.80
N LYS A 249 25.25 5.36 -3.71
CA LYS A 249 25.38 6.78 -3.37
C LYS A 249 24.02 7.50 -3.34
N SER A 250 23.10 7.13 -4.24
CA SER A 250 21.87 7.90 -4.46
C SER A 250 20.60 7.29 -3.86
N LEU A 251 20.51 5.96 -3.77
CA LEU A 251 19.29 5.23 -3.41
C LEU A 251 18.91 5.44 -1.94
N LYS A 252 17.66 5.84 -1.71
CA LYS A 252 17.07 6.08 -0.39
C LYS A 252 15.91 5.14 -0.08
N ILE A 253 15.16 4.70 -1.09
CA ILE A 253 14.00 3.82 -0.93
C ILE A 253 14.13 2.64 -1.86
N LEU A 254 14.01 1.43 -1.31
CA LEU A 254 13.98 0.18 -2.06
C LEU A 254 12.73 -0.61 -1.68
N GLU A 255 11.86 -0.83 -2.68
CA GLU A 255 10.67 -1.64 -2.56
C GLU A 255 10.82 -2.92 -3.38
N LEU A 256 10.62 -4.07 -2.76
CA LEU A 256 10.72 -5.40 -3.34
C LEU A 256 9.37 -6.10 -3.15
N CYS A 257 8.63 -6.30 -4.23
CA CYS A 257 7.28 -6.85 -4.21
C CYS A 257 7.25 -8.24 -4.85
N SER A 258 6.42 -9.12 -4.28
CA SER A 258 6.22 -10.51 -4.71
C SER A 258 7.52 -11.31 -4.74
N CYS A 259 8.36 -11.09 -3.73
CA CYS A 259 9.65 -11.72 -3.63
C CYS A 259 9.57 -13.17 -3.14
N ASP A 260 10.32 -14.06 -3.79
CA ASP A 260 10.60 -15.39 -3.27
C ASP A 260 11.76 -15.28 -2.27
N TYR A 261 12.93 -14.81 -2.69
CA TYR A 261 14.07 -14.60 -1.80
C TYR A 261 14.57 -13.16 -1.76
N LEU A 262 15.62 -12.94 -0.97
CA LEU A 262 16.22 -11.63 -0.73
C LEU A 262 17.66 -11.66 -1.27
N PRO A 263 18.03 -10.81 -2.24
CA PRO A 263 19.37 -10.80 -2.85
C PRO A 263 20.35 -10.02 -1.96
N ILE A 264 20.64 -10.58 -0.80
CA ILE A 264 21.38 -9.93 0.31
C ILE A 264 22.67 -9.24 -0.18
N GLN A 265 23.45 -9.92 -1.02
CA GLN A 265 24.70 -9.39 -1.60
C GLN A 265 24.51 -8.18 -2.52
N LYS A 266 23.33 -8.04 -3.15
CA LYS A 266 23.02 -6.91 -4.03
C LYS A 266 22.45 -5.71 -3.28
N ILE A 267 21.92 -5.93 -2.07
CA ILE A 267 21.36 -4.88 -1.22
C ILE A 267 22.41 -4.33 -0.24
N SER A 268 23.36 -5.15 0.19
CA SER A 268 24.42 -4.75 1.11
C SER A 268 25.19 -3.47 0.73
N PRO A 269 25.39 -3.11 -0.56
CA PRO A 269 26.09 -1.87 -0.90
C PRO A 269 25.28 -0.60 -0.59
N PHE A 270 23.97 -0.71 -0.35
CA PHE A 270 23.07 0.45 -0.20
C PHE A 270 23.00 0.95 1.25
N ILE A 271 24.16 1.27 1.84
CA ILE A 271 24.28 1.74 3.24
C ILE A 271 23.53 3.04 3.55
N ASN A 272 23.17 3.80 2.52
CA ASN A 272 22.46 5.09 2.60
C ASN A 272 20.93 4.96 2.52
N LEU A 273 20.42 3.73 2.47
CA LEU A 273 19.00 3.42 2.38
C LEU A 273 18.27 3.87 3.66
N ILE A 274 17.18 4.61 3.49
CA ILE A 274 16.33 5.13 4.57
C ILE A 274 15.10 4.22 4.75
N GLU A 275 14.56 3.70 3.65
CA GLU A 275 13.38 2.85 3.67
C GLU A 275 13.57 1.58 2.85
N LEU A 276 13.35 0.44 3.50
CA LEU A 276 13.38 -0.89 2.91
C LEU A 276 12.03 -1.56 3.11
N LYS A 277 11.48 -2.02 1.99
CA LYS A 277 10.09 -2.44 1.87
C LYS A 277 10.07 -3.75 1.13
N ILE A 278 9.68 -4.84 1.79
CA ILE A 278 9.74 -6.19 1.23
C ILE A 278 8.40 -6.88 1.43
N CYS A 279 7.81 -7.33 0.33
CA CYS A 279 6.61 -8.15 0.33
C CYS A 279 6.95 -9.50 -0.29
N PHE A 280 6.90 -10.55 0.51
CA PHE A 280 7.11 -11.91 0.05
C PHE A 280 5.85 -12.45 -0.64
N ARG A 281 6.06 -13.35 -1.60
CA ARG A 281 4.96 -14.04 -2.29
C ARG A 281 4.25 -14.97 -1.30
N ILE A 282 2.91 -14.97 -1.32
CA ILE A 282 2.10 -15.76 -0.37
C ILE A 282 2.42 -17.27 -0.47
N LEU A 283 2.80 -17.76 -1.64
CA LEU A 283 3.11 -19.18 -1.89
C LEU A 283 4.57 -19.57 -1.61
N TYR A 284 5.35 -18.69 -1.00
CA TYR A 284 6.73 -19.00 -0.63
C TYR A 284 6.78 -19.90 0.63
N ASP A 285 6.36 -21.15 0.49
CA ASP A 285 6.45 -22.21 1.51
C ASP A 285 7.58 -23.20 1.23
N ASP A 286 8.52 -22.85 0.34
CA ASP A 286 9.66 -23.71 0.07
C ASP A 286 10.56 -23.78 1.31
N GLU A 287 10.42 -24.86 2.09
CA GLU A 287 11.06 -25.03 3.40
C GLU A 287 12.59 -25.03 3.29
N ASN A 288 13.11 -25.39 2.10
CA ASN A 288 14.53 -25.49 1.76
C ASN A 288 15.25 -24.14 1.64
N PHE A 289 14.53 -23.02 1.63
CA PHE A 289 15.17 -21.72 1.48
C PHE A 289 15.45 -21.04 2.82
N ASN A 290 16.73 -20.86 3.14
CA ASN A 290 17.20 -20.09 4.29
C ASN A 290 17.63 -18.69 3.85
N ILE A 291 17.02 -17.68 4.45
CA ILE A 291 17.47 -16.29 4.34
C ILE A 291 18.67 -16.16 5.30
N ASN A 292 19.79 -15.56 4.88
CA ASN A 292 20.95 -15.36 5.76
C ASN A 292 21.51 -13.93 5.62
N PHE A 293 21.28 -13.10 6.63
CA PHE A 293 21.68 -11.69 6.67
C PHE A 293 23.11 -11.42 7.16
N ASN A 294 23.96 -12.43 7.33
CA ASN A 294 25.29 -12.30 7.97
C ASN A 294 26.30 -11.38 7.25
N GLN A 295 25.89 -10.58 6.26
CA GLN A 295 26.74 -9.68 5.47
C GLN A 295 26.05 -8.34 5.12
N ILE A 296 24.84 -8.05 5.62
CA ILE A 296 24.15 -6.78 5.35
C ILE A 296 24.36 -5.82 6.51
N SER A 297 24.81 -4.61 6.20
CA SER A 297 24.79 -3.47 7.12
C SER A 297 23.96 -2.33 6.52
N LEU A 298 22.87 -1.95 7.18
CA LEU A 298 22.00 -0.84 6.76
C LEU A 298 21.89 0.19 7.90
N PRO A 299 22.99 0.89 8.24
CA PRO A 299 23.08 1.70 9.46
C PRO A 299 22.17 2.94 9.45
N ASN A 300 21.69 3.37 8.28
CA ASN A 300 20.85 4.56 8.12
C ASN A 300 19.35 4.24 7.91
N LEU A 301 18.97 2.96 8.08
CA LEU A 301 17.61 2.51 7.80
C LEU A 301 16.62 2.97 8.87
N GLU A 302 15.72 3.88 8.51
CA GLU A 302 14.71 4.41 9.43
C GLU A 302 13.39 3.63 9.36
N ILE A 303 13.06 3.07 8.18
CA ILE A 303 11.79 2.37 7.94
C ILE A 303 12.08 0.98 7.38
N LEU A 304 11.62 -0.04 8.10
CA LEU A 304 11.65 -1.43 7.64
C LEU A 304 10.21 -1.97 7.62
N SER A 305 9.72 -2.32 6.43
CA SER A 305 8.43 -2.98 6.27
C SER A 305 8.60 -4.33 5.60
N LEU A 306 8.13 -5.38 6.28
CA LEU A 306 8.20 -6.76 5.85
C LEU A 306 6.77 -7.34 5.83
N ILE A 307 6.34 -7.89 4.71
CA ILE A 307 4.99 -8.40 4.49
C ILE A 307 5.07 -9.86 4.04
N ASN A 308 4.17 -10.69 4.56
CA ASN A 308 4.09 -12.14 4.31
C ASN A 308 5.36 -12.92 4.73
N VAL A 309 5.98 -12.50 5.84
CA VAL A 309 7.15 -13.17 6.39
C VAL A 309 6.76 -14.52 7.02
N ARG A 310 7.54 -15.58 6.79
CA ARG A 310 7.36 -16.86 7.47
C ARG A 310 7.73 -16.71 8.95
N GLU A 311 6.95 -17.33 9.84
CA GLU A 311 7.18 -17.22 11.29
C GLU A 311 8.61 -17.65 11.70
N LYS A 312 9.15 -18.71 11.06
CA LYS A 312 10.50 -19.21 11.30
C LYS A 312 11.62 -18.21 10.99
N ASP A 313 11.38 -17.24 10.10
CA ASP A 313 12.40 -16.28 9.67
C ASP A 313 12.50 -15.05 10.59
N LEU A 314 11.71 -14.97 11.67
CA LEU A 314 11.74 -13.80 12.57
C LEU A 314 13.15 -13.53 13.10
N SER A 315 13.90 -14.56 13.51
CA SER A 315 15.28 -14.42 13.99
C SER A 315 16.21 -13.83 12.92
N THR A 316 16.03 -14.25 11.67
CA THR A 316 16.77 -13.74 10.53
C THR A 316 16.52 -12.24 10.35
N PHE A 317 15.27 -11.78 10.44
CA PHE A 317 14.96 -10.35 10.40
C PHE A 317 15.39 -9.60 11.67
N THR A 318 15.46 -10.26 12.83
CA THR A 318 16.09 -9.69 14.03
C THR A 318 17.55 -9.34 13.75
N ASN A 319 18.32 -10.21 13.10
CA ASN A 319 19.71 -9.89 12.73
C ASN A 319 19.80 -8.67 11.80
N LEU A 320 18.85 -8.50 10.87
CA LEU A 320 18.78 -7.30 10.03
C LEU A 320 18.51 -6.03 10.85
N ILE A 321 17.64 -6.12 11.86
CA ILE A 321 17.36 -4.99 12.77
C ILE A 321 18.62 -4.59 13.54
N GLU A 322 19.44 -5.56 13.96
CA GLU A 322 20.70 -5.30 14.66
C GLU A 322 21.66 -4.43 13.83
N THR A 323 21.69 -4.64 12.52
CA THR A 323 22.62 -3.93 11.64
C THR A 323 22.20 -2.48 11.35
N THR A 324 21.04 -2.05 11.83
CA THR A 324 20.56 -0.66 11.71
C THR A 324 21.18 0.29 12.72
N GLN A 325 21.91 -0.22 13.71
CA GLN A 325 22.63 0.60 14.72
C GLN A 325 21.73 1.64 15.42
N GLY A 326 20.43 1.34 15.53
CA GLY A 326 19.44 2.17 16.23
C GLY A 326 18.83 3.31 15.43
N SER A 327 19.04 3.35 14.11
CA SER A 327 18.39 4.33 13.22
C SER A 327 16.90 4.06 12.98
N LEU A 328 16.41 2.83 13.21
CA LEU A 328 15.02 2.45 12.97
C LEU A 328 14.02 3.27 13.80
N LYS A 329 13.04 3.86 13.10
CA LYS A 329 11.89 4.59 13.66
C LYS A 329 10.58 3.86 13.42
N ILE A 330 10.42 3.22 12.27
CA ILE A 330 9.18 2.52 11.90
C ILE A 330 9.51 1.09 11.52
N LEU A 331 8.97 0.17 12.29
CA LEU A 331 9.00 -1.24 11.96
C LEU A 331 7.57 -1.70 11.64
N ASN A 332 7.42 -2.45 10.57
CA ASN A 332 6.17 -3.10 10.21
C ASN A 332 6.47 -4.52 9.75
N ILE A 333 5.94 -5.52 10.44
CA ILE A 333 6.18 -6.91 10.11
C ILE A 333 4.84 -7.62 10.15
N LEU A 334 4.41 -8.14 9.01
CA LEU A 334 3.23 -8.96 8.89
C LEU A 334 3.65 -10.41 8.64
N LEU A 335 3.51 -11.24 9.67
CA LEU A 335 3.75 -12.67 9.57
C LEU A 335 2.62 -13.36 8.80
N LYS A 336 2.97 -14.38 8.02
CA LYS A 336 2.04 -15.22 7.26
C LYS A 336 1.31 -16.16 8.22
N THR A 337 -0.02 -16.13 8.18
CA THR A 337 -0.90 -16.86 9.13
C THR A 337 -1.17 -18.32 8.77
N ARG A 338 -0.43 -18.91 7.81
CA ARG A 338 -0.67 -20.27 7.27
C ARG A 338 0.59 -21.15 7.24
N SER A 339 1.65 -20.81 8.00
CA SER A 339 2.81 -21.69 8.08
C SER A 339 2.51 -22.95 8.90
N SER A 340 3.01 -24.10 8.45
CA SER A 340 3.08 -25.36 9.20
C SER A 340 3.94 -25.26 10.47
N THR A 341 4.82 -24.25 10.51
CA THR A 341 5.75 -23.97 11.61
C THR A 341 5.20 -22.90 12.54
N SER A 342 5.30 -23.16 13.84
CA SER A 342 4.88 -22.24 14.91
C SER A 342 5.99 -21.27 15.31
N LEU A 343 5.63 -20.01 15.54
CA LEU A 343 6.51 -18.98 16.09
C LEU A 343 7.11 -19.41 17.44
N SER A 344 8.44 -19.53 17.52
CA SER A 344 9.11 -19.98 18.74
C SER A 344 9.20 -18.85 19.79
N SER A 345 9.07 -19.21 21.08
CA SER A 345 9.27 -18.27 22.19
C SER A 345 10.68 -17.67 22.20
N PHE A 346 11.69 -18.46 21.84
CA PHE A 346 13.07 -18.02 21.73
C PHE A 346 13.25 -16.92 20.68
N SER A 347 12.66 -17.08 19.48
CA SER A 347 12.74 -16.08 18.41
C SER A 347 12.09 -14.75 18.82
N ILE A 348 10.97 -14.81 19.55
CA ILE A 348 10.29 -13.60 20.05
C ILE A 348 11.12 -12.93 21.14
N LEU A 349 11.66 -13.69 22.09
CA LEU A 349 12.50 -13.15 23.16
C LEU A 349 13.75 -12.47 22.60
N SER A 350 14.44 -13.12 21.66
CA SER A 350 15.57 -12.53 20.93
C SER A 350 15.17 -11.23 20.24
N TYR A 351 14.05 -11.22 19.52
CA TYR A 351 13.52 -10.01 18.89
C TYR A 351 13.27 -8.87 19.90
N LEU A 352 12.59 -9.14 21.02
CA LEU A 352 12.28 -8.13 22.03
C LEU A 352 13.56 -7.57 22.68
N GLN A 353 14.54 -8.43 22.96
CA GLN A 353 15.83 -8.02 23.52
C GLN A 353 16.62 -7.15 22.55
N THR A 354 16.68 -7.53 21.27
CA THR A 354 17.32 -6.73 20.22
C THR A 354 16.69 -5.34 20.10
N ILE A 355 15.37 -5.23 20.06
CA ILE A 355 14.69 -3.92 20.00
C ILE A 355 15.00 -3.09 21.25
N LYS A 356 14.94 -3.70 22.43
CA LYS A 356 15.24 -3.05 23.72
C LYS A 356 16.64 -2.44 23.74
N MET A 357 17.63 -3.16 23.20
CA MET A 357 19.03 -2.73 23.20
C MET A 357 19.35 -1.72 22.10
N ILE A 358 18.85 -1.95 20.89
CA ILE A 358 19.32 -1.26 19.69
C ILE A 358 18.38 -0.13 19.27
N CYS A 359 17.07 -0.24 19.50
CA CYS A 359 16.07 0.67 18.95
C CYS A 359 15.30 1.48 20.03
N PRO A 360 15.96 2.24 20.94
CA PRO A 360 15.27 3.00 21.98
C PRO A 360 14.41 4.15 21.43
N ASN A 361 14.65 4.57 20.20
CA ASN A 361 13.94 5.64 19.50
C ASN A 361 12.82 5.15 18.57
N ILE A 362 12.48 3.85 18.60
CA ILE A 362 11.40 3.31 17.77
C ILE A 362 10.06 4.02 18.06
N GLU A 363 9.34 4.36 17.00
CA GLU A 363 8.05 5.06 17.05
C GLU A 363 6.86 4.17 16.72
N VAL A 364 7.05 3.18 15.84
CA VAL A 364 6.05 2.19 15.46
C VAL A 364 6.65 0.80 15.62
N LEU A 365 6.04 -0.01 16.48
CA LEU A 365 6.58 -1.32 16.85
C LEU A 365 5.50 -2.42 16.81
N PRO A 366 5.67 -3.47 15.97
CA PRO A 366 4.88 -4.69 16.06
C PRO A 366 5.47 -5.63 17.11
N ILE A 367 4.63 -6.33 17.85
CA ILE A 367 5.03 -7.37 18.79
C ILE A 367 4.08 -8.57 18.70
N TRP A 368 4.60 -9.76 19.03
CA TRP A 368 3.83 -11.00 19.08
C TRP A 368 3.83 -11.55 20.49
N LEU A 369 2.66 -11.95 20.95
CA LEU A 369 2.47 -12.56 22.27
C LEU A 369 1.96 -13.99 22.09
N ILE A 370 2.70 -14.92 22.68
CA ILE A 370 2.35 -16.34 22.81
C ILE A 370 2.32 -16.74 24.29
N SER A 371 1.71 -17.88 24.60
CA SER A 371 1.73 -18.44 25.95
C SER A 371 3.17 -18.66 26.41
N GLY A 372 3.50 -18.26 27.63
CA GLY A 372 4.82 -18.47 28.24
C GLY A 372 5.84 -17.33 28.08
N ILE A 373 5.55 -16.26 27.32
CA ILE A 373 6.42 -15.07 27.34
C ILE A 373 6.23 -14.32 28.67
N PRO A 374 7.30 -14.07 29.44
CA PRO A 374 7.20 -13.29 30.67
C PRO A 374 6.77 -11.85 30.38
N LEU A 375 5.71 -11.38 31.05
CA LEU A 375 5.26 -9.98 30.93
C LEU A 375 6.34 -8.96 31.34
N LYS A 376 7.33 -9.40 32.13
CA LYS A 376 8.49 -8.59 32.51
C LYS A 376 9.30 -8.11 31.31
N GLU A 377 9.49 -8.96 30.29
CA GLU A 377 10.22 -8.58 29.06
C GLU A 377 9.46 -7.49 28.29
N PHE A 378 8.13 -7.59 28.25
CA PHE A 378 7.29 -6.57 27.65
C PHE A 378 7.32 -5.26 28.44
N GLU A 379 7.25 -5.31 29.78
CA GLU A 379 7.39 -4.13 30.63
C GLU A 379 8.74 -3.43 30.41
N ASP A 380 9.83 -4.18 30.37
CA ASP A 380 11.18 -3.67 30.17
C ASP A 380 11.33 -3.01 28.79
N LEU A 381 10.78 -3.62 27.74
CA LEU A 381 10.73 -3.04 26.41
C LEU A 381 10.00 -1.68 26.41
N LEU A 382 8.82 -1.62 27.04
CA LEU A 382 8.02 -0.40 27.13
C LEU A 382 8.76 0.75 27.86
N LYS A 383 9.61 0.42 28.84
CA LYS A 383 10.45 1.39 29.53
C LYS A 383 11.60 1.89 28.67
N SER A 384 12.18 1.03 27.83
CA SER A 384 13.30 1.39 26.96
C SER A 384 12.91 2.24 25.74
N CYS A 385 11.73 2.02 25.15
CA CYS A 385 11.31 2.71 23.92
C CYS A 385 10.67 4.08 24.19
N LYS A 386 11.48 5.15 24.20
CA LYS A 386 11.07 6.51 24.64
C LYS A 386 10.21 7.27 23.62
N LYS A 387 10.30 6.94 22.33
CA LYS A 387 9.57 7.64 21.25
C LYS A 387 8.38 6.86 20.70
N LEU A 388 8.00 5.75 21.34
CA LEU A 388 6.93 4.89 20.89
C LEU A 388 5.60 5.65 20.79
N ARG A 389 5.07 5.80 19.57
CA ARG A 389 3.79 6.45 19.28
C ARG A 389 2.69 5.42 18.99
N LYS A 390 3.06 4.34 18.31
CA LYS A 390 2.16 3.26 17.90
C LYS A 390 2.72 1.90 18.27
N ILE A 391 1.90 1.05 18.87
CA ILE A 391 2.23 -0.36 19.10
C ILE A 391 1.18 -1.26 18.45
N ILE A 392 1.64 -2.31 17.77
CA ILE A 392 0.79 -3.30 17.11
C ILE A 392 1.03 -4.63 17.80
N ILE A 393 0.01 -5.20 18.46
CA ILE A 393 0.15 -6.40 19.27
C ILE A 393 -0.65 -7.54 18.66
N HIS A 394 0.07 -8.58 18.22
CA HIS A 394 -0.48 -9.79 17.65
C HIS A 394 -0.64 -10.87 18.73
N ALA A 395 -1.89 -11.26 18.99
CA ALA A 395 -2.23 -12.43 19.80
C ALA A 395 -2.36 -13.64 18.87
N ILE A 396 -1.30 -14.45 18.78
CA ILE A 396 -1.24 -15.63 17.90
C ILE A 396 -2.13 -16.75 18.45
N ILE A 397 -2.16 -16.89 19.78
CA ILE A 397 -3.00 -17.84 20.52
C ILE A 397 -4.04 -17.03 21.30
N PRO A 398 -5.24 -17.58 21.58
CA PRO A 398 -6.22 -16.91 22.43
C PRO A 398 -5.61 -16.46 23.76
N LEU A 399 -5.54 -15.14 23.98
CA LEU A 399 -5.11 -14.57 25.24
C LEU A 399 -6.30 -14.54 26.20
N ASN A 400 -6.12 -15.10 27.39
CA ASN A 400 -7.15 -15.04 28.42
C ASN A 400 -7.35 -13.60 28.93
N LYS A 401 -8.47 -13.39 29.60
CA LYS A 401 -8.91 -12.06 30.07
C LYS A 401 -7.88 -11.39 31.01
N THR A 402 -7.27 -12.18 31.89
CA THR A 402 -6.28 -11.69 32.86
C THR A 402 -5.04 -11.16 32.18
N VAL A 403 -4.50 -11.89 31.18
CA VAL A 403 -3.30 -11.46 30.44
C VAL A 403 -3.61 -10.23 29.59
N ALA A 404 -4.77 -10.19 28.92
CA ALA A 404 -5.20 -9.03 28.15
C ALA A 404 -5.30 -7.75 29.00
N LYS A 405 -5.92 -7.84 30.21
CA LYS A 405 -6.00 -6.72 31.16
C LYS A 405 -4.60 -6.28 31.62
N SER A 406 -3.71 -7.22 31.97
CA SER A 406 -2.34 -6.91 32.39
C SER A 406 -1.54 -6.19 31.30
N ILE A 407 -1.67 -6.59 30.03
CA ILE A 407 -0.97 -5.94 28.91
C ILE A 407 -1.41 -4.48 28.76
N LEU A 408 -2.73 -4.23 28.78
CA LEU A 408 -3.27 -2.87 28.70
C LEU A 408 -2.85 -2.01 29.89
N TYR A 409 -2.82 -2.59 31.08
CA TYR A 409 -2.32 -1.91 32.28
C TYR A 409 -0.84 -1.52 32.14
N LEU A 410 0.01 -2.42 31.65
CA LEU A 410 1.43 -2.14 31.39
C LEU A 410 1.60 -1.02 30.35
N LEU A 411 0.81 -1.06 29.27
CA LEU A 411 0.80 -0.01 28.26
C LEU A 411 0.47 1.37 28.85
N ALA A 412 -0.54 1.44 29.73
CA ALA A 412 -0.97 2.68 30.37
C ALA A 412 0.01 3.19 31.44
N THR A 413 0.62 2.29 32.21
CA THR A 413 1.36 2.68 33.42
C THR A 413 2.88 2.59 33.31
N LYS A 414 3.42 1.73 32.44
CA LYS A 414 4.87 1.43 32.38
C LYS A 414 5.58 1.97 31.14
N SER A 415 4.87 2.28 30.06
CA SER A 415 5.51 2.90 28.89
C SER A 415 6.13 4.24 29.24
N SER A 416 7.41 4.41 28.91
CA SER A 416 8.15 5.66 29.12
C SER A 416 7.85 6.73 28.07
N SER A 417 7.13 6.36 27.00
CA SER A 417 6.80 7.29 25.94
C SER A 417 5.52 8.06 26.20
N ASN A 418 5.64 9.39 26.26
CA ASN A 418 4.51 10.32 26.29
C ASN A 418 3.82 10.47 24.92
N TYR A 419 4.40 9.87 23.87
CA TYR A 419 3.85 9.91 22.52
C TYR A 419 2.91 8.74 22.21
N LEU A 420 2.93 7.69 23.02
CA LEU A 420 2.12 6.50 22.80
C LEU A 420 0.65 6.88 22.86
N ASN A 421 -0.04 6.74 21.74
CA ASN A 421 -1.45 7.07 21.62
C ASN A 421 -2.20 6.23 20.59
N ASN A 422 -1.53 5.33 19.86
CA ASN A 422 -2.17 4.42 18.93
C ASN A 422 -1.84 2.98 19.32
N ILE A 423 -2.86 2.21 19.71
CA ILE A 423 -2.72 0.82 20.10
C ILE A 423 -3.54 -0.02 19.13
N HIS A 424 -2.89 -0.95 18.45
CA HIS A 424 -3.55 -1.84 17.50
C HIS A 424 -3.44 -3.27 17.98
N LEU A 425 -4.57 -3.86 18.36
CA LEU A 425 -4.64 -5.25 18.82
C LEU A 425 -5.19 -6.13 17.69
N ILE A 426 -4.42 -7.14 17.31
CA ILE A 426 -4.73 -8.08 16.23
C ILE A 426 -4.79 -9.50 16.80
N GLY A 427 -5.78 -10.29 16.38
CA GLY A 427 -5.85 -11.72 16.69
C GLY A 427 -6.85 -12.06 17.80
N SER A 428 -6.62 -13.16 18.52
CA SER A 428 -7.66 -13.70 19.43
C SER A 428 -7.61 -13.07 20.83
N TRP A 429 -7.91 -11.78 20.93
CA TRP A 429 -8.04 -11.10 22.22
C TRP A 429 -9.40 -11.36 22.87
N ASN A 430 -9.40 -11.78 24.14
CA ASN A 430 -10.61 -11.96 24.94
C ASN A 430 -10.69 -10.89 26.03
N PHE A 431 -11.71 -10.05 25.97
CA PHE A 431 -11.99 -9.03 26.98
C PHE A 431 -13.29 -9.37 27.69
N SER A 432 -13.31 -9.37 29.02
CA SER A 432 -14.55 -9.45 29.80
C SER A 432 -15.27 -8.12 29.86
N ASN A 433 -14.52 -7.01 29.86
CA ASN A 433 -14.91 -5.62 29.74
C ASN A 433 -13.58 -4.87 29.54
N LEU A 434 -13.48 -3.98 28.55
CA LEU A 434 -12.39 -3.00 28.56
C LEU A 434 -12.72 -2.05 29.70
N ASP A 435 -12.26 -2.38 30.90
CA ASP A 435 -12.67 -1.68 32.11
C ASP A 435 -12.37 -0.18 31.97
N GLN A 436 -13.34 0.65 32.33
CA GLN A 436 -13.23 2.11 32.30
C GLN A 436 -11.96 2.57 33.05
N GLU A 437 -11.57 1.82 34.08
CA GLU A 437 -10.31 1.93 34.81
C GLU A 437 -9.07 2.13 33.92
N ILE A 438 -8.94 1.43 32.79
CA ILE A 438 -7.77 1.58 31.91
C ILE A 438 -7.76 2.94 31.23
N PHE A 439 -8.93 3.42 30.81
CA PHE A 439 -9.07 4.75 30.18
C PHE A 439 -8.94 5.86 31.21
N ASP A 440 -9.45 5.64 32.43
CA ASP A 440 -9.27 6.56 33.55
C ASP A 440 -7.79 6.65 33.93
N LEU A 441 -7.08 5.52 34.07
CA LEU A 441 -5.63 5.48 34.26
C LEU A 441 -4.87 6.19 33.15
N TRP A 442 -5.29 6.00 31.89
CA TRP A 442 -4.68 6.69 30.74
C TRP A 442 -4.80 8.22 30.86
N LYS A 443 -5.98 8.68 31.28
CA LYS A 443 -6.29 10.10 31.50
C LYS A 443 -5.56 10.66 32.72
N GLU A 444 -5.51 9.93 33.84
CA GLU A 444 -4.76 10.28 35.05
C GLU A 444 -3.27 10.44 34.77
N LYS A 445 -2.71 9.59 33.89
CA LYS A 445 -1.33 9.72 33.41
C LYS A 445 -1.13 10.87 32.42
N LYS A 446 -2.14 11.70 32.17
CA LYS A 446 -2.12 12.88 31.27
C LYS A 446 -1.59 12.54 29.88
N ARG A 447 -1.91 11.35 29.38
CA ARG A 447 -1.51 10.89 28.06
C ARG A 447 -2.37 11.53 26.97
N LYS A 448 -1.84 11.54 25.73
CA LYS A 448 -2.60 11.97 24.55
C LYS A 448 -3.84 11.09 24.35
N PRO A 449 -4.91 11.60 23.70
CA PRO A 449 -6.10 10.81 23.40
C PRO A 449 -5.74 9.49 22.71
N LEU A 450 -6.26 8.39 23.27
CA LEU A 450 -5.97 7.04 22.80
C LEU A 450 -6.82 6.68 21.59
N GLU A 451 -6.16 6.25 20.52
CA GLU A 451 -6.74 5.54 19.38
C GLU A 451 -6.52 4.04 19.57
N LEU A 452 -7.60 3.29 19.82
CA LEU A 452 -7.57 1.85 20.04
C LEU A 452 -8.22 1.12 18.86
N ILE A 453 -7.41 0.40 18.09
CA ILE A 453 -7.84 -0.35 16.91
C ILE A 453 -7.88 -1.84 17.26
N LEU A 454 -9.00 -2.49 16.95
CA LEU A 454 -9.26 -3.88 17.34
C LEU A 454 -9.64 -4.71 16.09
N ASN A 455 -8.72 -5.56 15.63
CA ASN A 455 -8.89 -6.36 14.41
C ASN A 455 -8.93 -7.86 14.72
N ASN A 456 -10.01 -8.53 14.30
CA ASN A 456 -10.24 -9.97 14.50
C ASN A 456 -10.32 -10.43 15.98
N ASN A 457 -10.61 -9.51 16.89
CA ASN A 457 -10.70 -9.78 18.32
C ASN A 457 -12.10 -10.24 18.75
N ASN A 458 -12.19 -11.12 19.74
CA ASN A 458 -13.44 -11.60 20.36
C ASN A 458 -13.95 -10.61 21.43
N ILE A 459 -14.00 -9.30 21.12
CA ILE A 459 -14.53 -8.26 22.05
C ILE A 459 -16.05 -8.38 22.20
N HIS A 460 -16.69 -9.13 21.30
CA HIS A 460 -18.12 -9.00 21.05
C HIS A 460 -18.97 -9.99 21.86
N SER A 461 -18.40 -10.82 22.74
CA SER A 461 -19.19 -11.76 23.54
C SER A 461 -20.24 -11.07 24.41
N ASN A 462 -19.96 -9.87 24.94
CA ASN A 462 -20.94 -9.10 25.72
C ASN A 462 -21.95 -8.30 24.87
N TYR A 463 -21.65 -8.12 23.57
CA TYR A 463 -22.50 -7.42 22.61
C TYR A 463 -23.29 -8.37 21.72
N ILE A 464 -23.11 -9.69 21.88
CA ILE A 464 -23.76 -10.73 21.09
C ILE A 464 -24.47 -11.69 22.03
N ILE A 465 -25.79 -11.66 21.99
CA ILE A 465 -26.62 -12.68 22.63
C ILE A 465 -26.76 -13.84 21.65
N LYS A 466 -26.18 -15.00 21.99
CA LYS A 466 -26.43 -16.26 21.27
C LYS A 466 -27.68 -16.90 21.88
N PHE A 467 -28.67 -17.20 21.06
CA PHE A 467 -29.92 -17.82 21.51
C PHE A 467 -30.39 -18.87 20.51
N LEU A 468 -31.13 -19.86 20.99
CA LEU A 468 -31.68 -20.94 20.18
C LEU A 468 -33.05 -20.55 19.64
N VAL A 469 -33.28 -20.83 18.36
CA VAL A 469 -34.60 -20.72 17.73
C VAL A 469 -35.00 -22.10 17.23
N THR A 470 -36.16 -22.57 17.69
CA THR A 470 -36.79 -23.81 17.25
C THR A 470 -37.65 -23.53 16.01
N ASN A 471 -37.27 -24.12 14.88
CA ASN A 471 -38.12 -24.13 13.68
C ASN A 471 -38.56 -25.58 13.43
N GLY A 472 -39.71 -25.97 13.99
CA GLY A 472 -40.15 -27.38 14.00
C GLY A 472 -39.19 -28.27 14.79
N ASN A 473 -38.82 -29.45 14.24
CA ASN A 473 -37.93 -30.42 14.90
C ASN A 473 -36.43 -30.07 14.81
N ARG A 474 -36.05 -28.86 14.40
CA ARG A 474 -34.63 -28.45 14.27
C ARG A 474 -34.32 -27.22 15.12
N ASN A 475 -33.28 -27.36 15.94
CA ASN A 475 -32.69 -26.30 16.76
C ASN A 475 -31.62 -25.56 15.96
N VAL A 476 -31.79 -24.26 15.74
CA VAL A 476 -30.80 -23.42 15.03
C VAL A 476 -30.37 -22.27 15.92
N TYR A 477 -29.06 -22.08 16.08
CA TYR A 477 -28.51 -20.94 16.81
C TYR A 477 -28.64 -19.66 16.00
N ARG A 478 -29.12 -18.59 16.65
CA ARG A 478 -29.09 -17.21 16.14
C ARG A 478 -28.30 -16.29 17.06
N TYR A 479 -27.89 -15.16 16.52
CA TYR A 479 -27.06 -14.17 17.19
C TYR A 479 -27.77 -12.82 17.17
N LYS A 480 -27.87 -12.14 18.31
CA LYS A 480 -28.52 -10.84 18.45
C LYS A 480 -27.53 -9.80 18.93
N CYS A 481 -27.49 -8.63 18.30
CA CYS A 481 -26.72 -7.49 18.79
C CYS A 481 -27.35 -6.96 20.08
N ASN A 482 -26.60 -6.89 21.17
CA ASN A 482 -27.08 -6.40 22.47
C ASN A 482 -27.31 -4.87 22.47
N THR A 483 -26.67 -4.14 21.55
CA THR A 483 -26.75 -2.67 21.47
C THR A 483 -27.98 -2.17 20.72
N CYS A 484 -28.38 -2.83 19.63
CA CYS A 484 -29.50 -2.39 18.78
C CYS A 484 -30.54 -3.48 18.50
N PHE A 485 -30.37 -4.65 19.13
CA PHE A 485 -31.29 -5.80 19.08
C PHE A 485 -31.53 -6.43 17.70
N ARG A 486 -30.76 -6.07 16.66
CA ARG A 486 -30.79 -6.77 15.35
C ARG A 486 -30.32 -8.21 15.46
N VAL A 487 -31.01 -9.11 14.76
CA VAL A 487 -30.76 -10.56 14.75
C VAL A 487 -30.08 -11.00 13.46
N PHE A 488 -29.14 -11.93 13.58
CA PHE A 488 -28.31 -12.46 12.51
C PHE A 488 -28.26 -13.99 12.56
N CYS A 489 -28.21 -14.62 11.40
CA CYS A 489 -28.12 -16.09 11.27
C CYS A 489 -26.70 -16.63 11.47
N ARG A 490 -25.66 -15.80 11.32
CA ARG A 490 -24.24 -16.20 11.43
C ARG A 490 -23.48 -15.24 12.34
N MET A 491 -22.53 -15.80 13.10
CA MET A 491 -21.68 -15.04 14.03
C MET A 491 -20.86 -13.95 13.31
N GLU A 492 -20.36 -14.25 12.11
CA GLU A 492 -19.58 -13.30 11.29
C GLU A 492 -20.38 -12.04 10.94
N HIS A 493 -21.67 -12.17 10.69
CA HIS A 493 -22.53 -11.05 10.30
C HIS A 493 -22.81 -10.12 11.48
N VAL A 494 -23.06 -10.67 12.68
CA VAL A 494 -23.23 -9.84 13.87
C VAL A 494 -21.90 -9.17 14.28
N ASN A 495 -20.76 -9.85 14.11
CA ASN A 495 -19.43 -9.26 14.33
C ASN A 495 -19.18 -8.08 13.38
N ARG A 496 -19.48 -8.23 12.08
CA ARG A 496 -19.38 -7.13 11.11
C ARG A 496 -20.33 -5.98 11.45
N HIS A 497 -21.56 -6.30 11.86
CA HIS A 497 -22.54 -5.29 12.24
C HIS A 497 -22.12 -4.49 13.48
N ILE A 498 -21.55 -5.13 14.50
CA ILE A 498 -21.12 -4.45 15.73
C ILE A 498 -20.04 -3.39 15.44
N ARG A 499 -19.19 -3.60 14.43
CA ARG A 499 -18.21 -2.60 13.97
C ARG A 499 -18.86 -1.28 13.51
N ILE A 500 -20.13 -1.28 13.11
CA ILE A 500 -20.89 -0.08 12.73
C ILE A 500 -21.12 0.83 13.95
N HIS A 501 -21.32 0.25 15.14
CA HIS A 501 -21.50 1.01 16.38
C HIS A 501 -20.21 1.70 16.85
N PHE A 502 -19.05 1.20 16.43
CA PHE A 502 -17.73 1.67 16.88
C PHE A 502 -17.00 2.59 15.88
N ARG A 503 -17.67 3.07 14.81
CA ARG A 503 -17.16 4.04 13.81
C ARG A 503 -15.67 3.86 13.46
N HIS A 504 -15.23 2.67 13.04
CA HIS A 504 -13.85 2.48 12.55
C HIS A 504 -13.82 1.93 11.12
N CYS A 505 -13.16 2.68 10.24
CA CYS A 505 -12.69 2.24 8.92
C CYS A 505 -11.29 1.63 9.07
N LEU A 506 -11.05 0.57 8.30
CA LEU A 506 -9.78 -0.14 8.19
C LEU A 506 -8.72 0.72 7.48
N HIS A 507 -7.48 0.58 7.95
CA HIS A 507 -6.27 1.06 7.28
C HIS A 507 -6.16 0.50 5.85
N LYS A 508 -5.69 1.35 4.93
CA LYS A 508 -5.06 0.96 3.67
C LYS A 508 -3.83 0.08 3.98
N CYS A 509 -3.92 -1.21 3.69
CA CYS A 509 -2.76 -2.04 3.42
C CYS A 509 -2.32 -1.80 1.96
N TRP A 510 -1.08 -2.16 1.68
CA TRP A 510 -0.34 -1.90 0.45
C TRP A 510 -0.95 -2.63 -0.76
N ASN A 511 -1.68 -1.91 -1.60
CA ASN A 511 -2.50 -2.49 -2.69
C ASN A 511 -1.77 -2.76 -4.02
N ASP A 512 -0.44 -2.90 -4.04
CA ASP A 512 0.30 -3.05 -5.30
C ASP A 512 0.93 -4.44 -5.52
N CYS A 513 0.76 -5.40 -4.59
CA CYS A 513 1.34 -6.74 -4.72
C CYS A 513 0.35 -7.82 -5.21
N GLU A 514 -0.93 -7.49 -5.35
CA GLU A 514 -1.96 -8.44 -5.83
C GLU A 514 -2.13 -8.42 -7.35
N THR A 515 -1.51 -7.48 -8.08
CA THR A 515 -1.86 -7.19 -9.47
C THR A 515 -1.16 -8.03 -10.55
N SER A 516 -0.36 -9.05 -10.20
CA SER A 516 0.53 -9.66 -11.22
C SER A 516 0.60 -11.19 -11.31
N ILE A 517 -0.40 -11.92 -10.81
CA ILE A 517 -0.37 -13.40 -10.88
C ILE A 517 -1.34 -14.02 -11.91
N LEU A 518 -2.20 -13.26 -12.59
CA LEU A 518 -3.16 -13.89 -13.52
C LEU A 518 -3.27 -13.12 -14.84
N ASN A 519 -2.45 -13.55 -15.80
CA ASN A 519 -2.74 -13.57 -17.24
C ASN A 519 -1.66 -14.41 -17.93
N TYR A 520 -1.89 -15.72 -17.95
CA TYR A 520 -1.60 -16.60 -19.08
C TYR A 520 -2.73 -17.63 -19.16
#